data_AF-A0A7X7GRQ3-F1
#
_entry.id   AF-A0A7X7GRQ3-F1
#
_cell.length_a   1.000
_cell.length_b   1.000
_cell.length_c   1.000
_cell.angle_alpha   90.00
_cell.angle_beta   90.00
_cell.angle_gamma   90.00
#
_symmetry.space_group_name_H-M   'P 1'
#
loop_
_entity.id
_entity.type
_entity.pdbx_description
1 polymer ?
#
loop_
_entity_poly.entity_id
_entity_poly.type
_entity_poly.pdbx_seq_one_letter_code
_entity_poly.pdbx_strand_id
1 'polypeptide(L)'
;MNQVSRETLNRVLELVCRELGCDDARLELGGRPPEGPRAVYAELATGWRLVALFEAPPEAPHEVAVRLRHMAASFFDIGMPPAPSARPDAERHLARRRLEDELCALAGRTGASSAVVIDVTSPMLWGTSEPRGDDYDLNEARALARLYRVAREHHVDLAMVAGLNHEEIDHALGELALGGEEHRRALRLVERLVGRPLRARKAQILEAVVLGELRGEAEQAEGPPSFRRLVRRPGFGYFARSFASIYVLVLCFDGEFSELHVEGAALHALPVIERHVLALPPVEPPPRGGRVVRLPRR
;
A
#
# COMPACT_ATOMS: atom_id res chain seq x y z
N MET A 1 -17.24 24.44 -27.35
CA MET A 1 -17.90 23.38 -26.56
C MET A 1 -17.75 23.79 -25.10
N ASN A 2 -18.88 24.05 -24.42
CA ASN A 2 -19.00 24.97 -23.28
C ASN A 2 -18.02 24.68 -22.12
N GLN A 3 -17.17 25.66 -21.81
CA GLN A 3 -16.55 25.76 -20.48
C GLN A 3 -17.69 25.97 -19.47
N VAL A 4 -17.86 25.07 -18.51
CA VAL A 4 -18.67 25.37 -17.32
C VAL A 4 -18.03 26.60 -16.68
N SER A 5 -18.74 27.73 -16.67
CA SER A 5 -18.19 28.96 -16.10
C SER A 5 -17.94 28.75 -14.61
N ARG A 6 -16.84 29.29 -14.09
CA ARG A 6 -16.49 29.19 -12.65
C ARG A 6 -17.62 29.67 -11.74
N GLU A 7 -18.41 30.63 -12.20
CA GLU A 7 -19.63 31.12 -11.54
C GLU A 7 -20.74 30.07 -11.47
N THR A 8 -20.93 29.28 -12.53
CA THR A 8 -21.92 28.19 -12.54
C THR A 8 -21.50 27.10 -11.57
N LEU A 9 -20.21 26.73 -11.57
CA LEU A 9 -19.69 25.74 -10.64
C LEU A 9 -19.86 26.17 -9.18
N ASN A 10 -19.49 27.40 -8.84
CA ASN A 10 -19.65 27.93 -7.49
C ASN A 10 -21.12 27.92 -7.04
N ARG A 11 -22.06 28.32 -7.92
CA ARG A 11 -23.50 28.27 -7.60
C ARG A 11 -24.00 26.85 -7.33
N VAL A 12 -23.50 25.86 -8.05
CA VAL A 12 -23.86 24.45 -7.81
C VAL A 12 -23.27 23.97 -6.49
N LEU A 13 -22.03 24.31 -6.15
CA LEU A 13 -21.43 23.95 -4.86
C LEU A 13 -22.15 24.63 -3.69
N GLU A 14 -22.51 25.89 -3.82
CA GLU A 14 -23.35 26.61 -2.84
C GLU A 14 -24.74 25.97 -2.68
N LEU A 15 -25.33 25.48 -3.78
CA LEU A 15 -26.58 24.73 -3.74
C LEU A 15 -26.41 23.41 -2.99
N VAL A 16 -25.31 22.69 -3.18
CA VAL A 16 -24.98 21.47 -2.44
C VAL A 16 -24.85 21.76 -0.95
N CYS A 17 -24.14 22.82 -0.55
CA CYS A 17 -24.05 23.24 0.85
C CYS A 17 -25.43 23.51 1.45
N ARG A 18 -26.27 24.25 0.73
CA ARG A 18 -27.62 24.61 1.21
C ARG A 18 -28.55 23.40 1.33
N GLU A 19 -28.53 22.47 0.38
CA GLU A 19 -29.42 21.30 0.37
C GLU A 19 -29.03 20.22 1.37
N LEU A 20 -27.72 20.08 1.63
CA LEU A 20 -27.19 19.04 2.53
C LEU A 20 -26.89 19.57 3.94
N GLY A 21 -26.90 20.89 4.14
CA GLY A 21 -26.51 21.50 5.41
C GLY A 21 -25.03 21.30 5.73
N CYS A 22 -24.17 21.20 4.72
CA CYS A 22 -22.74 21.06 4.90
C CYS A 22 -22.04 22.42 4.85
N ASP A 23 -20.88 22.52 5.51
CA ASP A 23 -20.12 23.77 5.64
C ASP A 23 -19.34 24.11 4.37
N ASP A 24 -18.85 23.08 3.68
CA ASP A 24 -18.12 23.23 2.44
C ASP A 24 -18.46 22.11 1.46
N ALA A 25 -18.44 22.43 0.18
CA ALA A 25 -18.64 21.49 -0.90
C ALA A 25 -17.60 21.74 -1.99
N ARG A 26 -16.92 20.68 -2.42
CA ARG A 26 -15.85 20.78 -3.41
C ARG A 26 -15.84 19.62 -4.38
N LEU A 27 -15.33 19.90 -5.57
CA LEU A 27 -14.97 18.88 -6.54
C LEU A 27 -13.51 18.50 -6.36
N GLU A 28 -13.26 17.21 -6.20
CA GLU A 28 -11.91 16.66 -6.13
C GLU A 28 -11.66 15.76 -7.33
N LEU A 29 -10.43 15.82 -7.86
CA LEU A 29 -9.96 14.93 -8.91
C LEU A 29 -8.87 14.03 -8.31
N GLY A 30 -9.17 12.73 -8.20
CA GLY A 30 -8.24 11.76 -7.62
C GLY A 30 -8.06 11.87 -6.10
N GLY A 31 -6.97 11.28 -5.56
CA GLY A 31 -6.66 11.25 -4.13
C GLY A 31 -7.37 10.12 -3.35
N ARG A 32 -6.90 9.82 -2.12
CA ARG A 32 -7.60 8.90 -1.19
C ARG A 32 -8.99 9.44 -0.88
N PRO A 33 -10.06 8.62 -0.84
CA PRO A 33 -11.35 9.07 -0.34
C PRO A 33 -11.18 9.82 0.98
N PRO A 34 -11.93 10.89 1.22
CA PRO A 34 -11.87 11.58 2.51
C PRO A 34 -12.14 10.56 3.63
N GLU A 35 -11.18 10.40 4.54
CA GLU A 35 -11.31 9.52 5.69
C GLU A 35 -11.93 10.31 6.86
N GLY A 36 -12.99 9.76 7.46
CA GLY A 36 -13.58 10.30 8.68
C GLY A 36 -15.10 10.59 8.58
N PRO A 37 -15.80 10.66 9.73
CA PRO A 37 -17.25 10.75 9.78
C PRO A 37 -17.82 12.13 9.37
N ARG A 38 -16.94 13.09 9.09
CA ARG A 38 -17.27 14.48 8.75
C ARG A 38 -17.29 14.75 7.25
N ALA A 39 -17.00 13.76 6.44
CA ALA A 39 -16.96 13.90 4.99
C ALA A 39 -17.86 12.84 4.34
N VAL A 40 -18.70 13.29 3.43
CA VAL A 40 -19.54 12.42 2.59
C VAL A 40 -19.22 12.74 1.14
N TYR A 41 -19.03 11.72 0.31
CA TYR A 41 -18.65 11.92 -1.09
C TYR A 41 -19.46 11.05 -2.05
N ALA A 42 -19.55 11.51 -3.29
CA ALA A 42 -20.14 10.80 -4.42
C ALA A 42 -19.18 10.83 -5.61
N GLU A 43 -18.92 9.65 -6.18
CA GLU A 43 -18.13 9.50 -7.41
C GLU A 43 -18.95 9.93 -8.63
N LEU A 44 -18.31 10.63 -9.56
CA LEU A 44 -18.88 11.06 -10.84
C LEU A 44 -18.38 10.16 -11.97
N ALA A 45 -19.18 10.00 -13.03
CA ALA A 45 -18.81 9.17 -14.19
C ALA A 45 -17.50 9.62 -14.89
N THR A 46 -17.08 10.86 -14.66
CA THR A 46 -15.89 11.50 -15.25
C THR A 46 -14.61 11.34 -14.41
N GLY A 47 -14.63 10.59 -13.30
CA GLY A 47 -13.47 10.38 -12.42
C GLY A 47 -13.22 11.50 -11.41
N TRP A 48 -14.10 12.49 -11.38
CA TRP A 48 -14.21 13.47 -10.31
C TRP A 48 -15.04 12.89 -9.16
N ARG A 49 -14.91 13.47 -7.97
CA ARG A 49 -15.86 13.25 -6.88
C ARG A 49 -16.37 14.57 -6.33
N LEU A 50 -17.64 14.59 -5.97
CA LEU A 50 -18.26 15.67 -5.22
C LEU A 50 -18.17 15.33 -3.74
N VAL A 51 -17.56 16.21 -2.95
CA VAL A 51 -17.32 16.02 -1.52
C VAL A 51 -18.07 17.10 -0.74
N ALA A 52 -18.87 16.68 0.23
CA ALA A 52 -19.52 17.51 1.23
C ALA A 52 -18.78 17.35 2.57
N LEU A 53 -18.40 18.48 3.18
CA LEU A 53 -17.65 18.54 4.44
C LEU A 53 -18.51 19.19 5.53
N PHE A 54 -18.49 18.58 6.70
CA PHE A 54 -19.27 18.99 7.85
C PHE A 54 -18.36 19.29 9.05
N GLU A 55 -18.70 20.30 9.83
CA GLU A 55 -18.02 20.66 11.08
C GLU A 55 -18.20 19.54 12.12
N ALA A 56 -19.40 18.95 12.17
CA ALA A 56 -19.75 17.75 12.93
C ALA A 56 -20.34 16.67 12.01
N PRO A 57 -20.17 15.37 12.33
CA PRO A 57 -20.77 14.29 11.52
C PRO A 57 -22.28 14.50 11.32
N PRO A 58 -22.81 14.35 10.09
CA PRO A 58 -24.24 14.50 9.86
C PRO A 58 -25.03 13.40 10.58
N GLU A 59 -26.22 13.73 11.09
CA GLU A 59 -27.06 12.79 11.85
C GLU A 59 -27.49 11.55 11.05
N ALA A 60 -27.67 11.71 9.72
CA ALA A 60 -28.04 10.63 8.80
C ALA A 60 -27.05 10.53 7.61
N PRO A 61 -25.83 10.00 7.80
CA PRO A 61 -24.79 9.98 6.76
C PRO A 61 -25.20 9.24 5.49
N HIS A 62 -26.00 8.17 5.63
CA HIS A 62 -26.46 7.38 4.49
C HIS A 62 -27.47 8.14 3.61
N GLU A 63 -28.40 8.88 4.21
CA GLU A 63 -29.37 9.70 3.48
C GLU A 63 -28.67 10.86 2.76
N VAL A 64 -27.71 11.50 3.44
CA VAL A 64 -26.84 12.52 2.85
C VAL A 64 -26.08 11.95 1.65
N ALA A 65 -25.52 10.75 1.76
CA ALA A 65 -24.80 10.10 0.66
C ALA A 65 -25.69 9.74 -0.55
N VAL A 66 -26.95 9.36 -0.32
CA VAL A 66 -27.92 9.13 -1.40
C VAL A 66 -28.25 10.46 -2.10
N ARG A 67 -28.53 11.50 -1.32
CA ARG A 67 -28.90 12.82 -1.85
C ARG A 67 -27.75 13.47 -2.61
N LEU A 68 -26.52 13.37 -2.08
CA LEU A 68 -25.30 13.83 -2.74
C LEU A 68 -25.07 13.12 -4.09
N ARG A 69 -25.32 11.80 -4.17
CA ARG A 69 -25.25 11.04 -5.43
C ARG A 69 -26.29 11.51 -6.44
N HIS A 70 -27.52 11.78 -6.02
CA HIS A 70 -28.54 12.31 -6.93
C HIS A 70 -28.17 13.71 -7.44
N MET A 71 -27.63 14.58 -6.59
CA MET A 71 -27.15 15.89 -7.01
C MET A 71 -25.95 15.77 -7.97
N ALA A 72 -25.01 14.89 -7.68
CA ALA A 72 -23.88 14.58 -8.54
C ALA A 72 -24.34 14.18 -9.95
N ALA A 73 -25.27 13.21 -10.04
CA ALA A 73 -25.84 12.78 -11.31
C ALA A 73 -26.63 13.88 -12.03
N SER A 74 -27.39 14.70 -11.30
CA SER A 74 -28.26 15.72 -11.91
C SER A 74 -27.50 16.92 -12.48
N PHE A 75 -26.43 17.35 -11.82
CA PHE A 75 -25.73 18.59 -12.16
C PHE A 75 -24.43 18.38 -12.94
N PHE A 76 -23.80 17.20 -12.84
CA PHE A 76 -22.44 17.01 -13.34
C PHE A 76 -22.28 15.88 -14.38
N ASP A 77 -23.27 14.99 -14.55
CA ASP A 77 -23.21 13.97 -15.62
C ASP A 77 -23.53 14.55 -17.02
N ILE A 78 -24.13 15.75 -17.09
CA ILE A 78 -24.46 16.41 -18.35
C ILE A 78 -23.50 17.60 -18.57
N GLY A 79 -22.52 17.44 -19.46
CA GLY A 79 -21.74 18.55 -19.99
C GLY A 79 -20.46 18.92 -19.22
N MET A 80 -20.07 18.15 -18.20
CA MET A 80 -18.70 18.23 -17.69
C MET A 80 -17.75 17.68 -18.76
N PRO A 81 -16.69 18.41 -19.14
CA PRO A 81 -15.64 17.81 -19.95
C PRO A 81 -15.12 16.56 -19.22
N PRO A 82 -14.77 15.47 -19.92
CA PRO A 82 -14.05 14.36 -19.30
C PRO A 82 -12.87 14.98 -18.54
N ALA A 83 -12.55 14.43 -17.35
CA ALA A 83 -11.40 14.91 -16.60
C ALA A 83 -10.22 15.08 -17.58
N PRO A 84 -9.55 16.26 -17.59
CA PRO A 84 -8.41 16.47 -18.48
C PRO A 84 -7.52 15.24 -18.33
N SER A 85 -7.17 14.60 -19.46
CA SER A 85 -6.44 13.32 -19.55
C SER A 85 -5.63 13.15 -18.29
N ALA A 86 -6.05 12.19 -17.46
CA ALA A 86 -5.61 12.01 -16.09
C ALA A 86 -4.16 12.46 -16.00
N ARG A 87 -3.86 13.46 -15.16
CA ARG A 87 -2.45 13.79 -14.87
C ARG A 87 -1.74 12.44 -14.70
N PRO A 88 -0.55 12.21 -15.28
CA PRO A 88 0.10 10.90 -15.21
C PRO A 88 -0.02 10.27 -13.83
N ASP A 89 0.07 11.07 -12.77
CA ASP A 89 -0.18 10.69 -11.38
C ASP A 89 -1.54 10.03 -11.10
N ALA A 90 -2.68 10.52 -11.61
CA ALA A 90 -4.00 9.94 -11.35
C ALA A 90 -4.19 8.56 -12.00
N GLU A 91 -3.71 8.36 -13.23
CA GLU A 91 -3.67 7.04 -13.88
C GLU A 91 -2.76 6.07 -13.12
N ARG A 92 -1.60 6.55 -12.66
CA ARG A 92 -0.67 5.78 -11.82
C ARG A 92 -1.31 5.34 -10.51
N HIS A 93 -2.00 6.25 -9.82
CA HIS A 93 -2.69 5.94 -8.57
C HIS A 93 -3.83 4.92 -8.79
N LEU A 94 -4.59 5.05 -9.88
CA LEU A 94 -5.65 4.10 -10.21
C LEU A 94 -5.08 2.72 -10.56
N ALA A 95 -4.00 2.65 -11.34
CA ALA A 95 -3.32 1.40 -11.66
C ALA A 95 -2.77 0.72 -10.40
N ARG A 96 -2.20 1.49 -9.48
CA ARG A 96 -1.69 0.98 -8.20
C ARG A 96 -2.82 0.44 -7.32
N ARG A 97 -3.94 1.15 -7.21
CA ARG A 97 -5.12 0.66 -6.47
C ARG A 97 -5.66 -0.63 -7.04
N ARG A 98 -5.78 -0.75 -8.36
CA ARG A 98 -6.25 -1.99 -8.99
C ARG A 98 -5.34 -3.18 -8.67
N LEU A 99 -4.03 -2.96 -8.61
CA LEU A 99 -3.08 -3.97 -8.16
C LEU A 99 -3.31 -4.33 -6.68
N GLU A 100 -3.40 -3.34 -5.80
CA GLU A 100 -3.64 -3.55 -4.37
C GLU A 100 -4.96 -4.27 -4.09
N ASP A 101 -6.04 -3.92 -4.80
CA ASP A 101 -7.35 -4.58 -4.73
C ASP A 101 -7.27 -6.06 -5.16
N GLU A 102 -6.58 -6.36 -6.26
CA GLU A 102 -6.40 -7.75 -6.71
C GLU A 102 -5.54 -8.55 -5.74
N LEU A 103 -4.50 -7.95 -5.15
CA LEU A 103 -3.68 -8.59 -4.13
C LEU A 103 -4.48 -8.86 -2.85
N CYS A 104 -5.30 -7.90 -2.42
CA CYS A 104 -6.21 -8.07 -1.29
C CYS A 104 -7.23 -9.20 -1.54
N ALA A 105 -7.85 -9.22 -2.72
CA ALA A 105 -8.77 -10.26 -3.11
C ALA A 105 -8.08 -11.64 -3.16
N LEU A 106 -6.86 -11.73 -3.70
CA LEU A 106 -6.07 -12.95 -3.74
C LEU A 106 -5.69 -13.44 -2.32
N ALA A 107 -5.26 -12.54 -1.45
CA ALA A 107 -4.96 -12.87 -0.05
C ALA A 107 -6.20 -13.44 0.65
N GLY A 108 -7.36 -12.78 0.49
CA GLY A 108 -8.63 -13.25 1.04
C GLY A 108 -9.06 -14.62 0.49
N ARG A 109 -8.93 -14.86 -0.82
CA ARG A 109 -9.26 -16.16 -1.43
C ARG A 109 -8.34 -17.28 -0.96
N THR A 110 -7.06 -17.00 -0.74
CA THR A 110 -6.04 -18.01 -0.39
C THR A 110 -5.91 -18.25 1.11
N GLY A 111 -6.42 -17.32 1.94
CA GLY A 111 -6.17 -17.31 3.38
C GLY A 111 -4.79 -16.78 3.76
N ALA A 112 -4.07 -16.16 2.81
CA ALA A 112 -2.77 -15.55 3.10
C ALA A 112 -2.93 -14.36 4.07
N SER A 113 -1.97 -14.19 4.96
CA SER A 113 -1.88 -13.02 5.84
C SER A 113 -1.43 -11.76 5.08
N SER A 114 -0.72 -11.93 3.97
CA SER A 114 -0.44 -10.85 3.03
C SER A 114 -0.13 -11.39 1.63
N ALA A 115 -0.36 -10.55 0.62
CA ALA A 115 0.06 -10.75 -0.76
C ALA A 115 0.88 -9.54 -1.21
N VAL A 116 2.05 -9.76 -1.80
CA VAL A 116 2.92 -8.69 -2.29
C VAL A 116 3.52 -9.01 -3.65
N VAL A 117 3.75 -7.95 -4.44
CA VAL A 117 4.56 -8.01 -5.64
C VAL A 117 5.83 -7.24 -5.40
N ILE A 118 6.95 -7.88 -5.68
CA ILE A 118 8.28 -7.28 -5.60
C ILE A 118 8.96 -7.31 -6.97
N ASP A 119 9.83 -6.34 -7.21
CA ASP A 119 10.86 -6.47 -8.23
C ASP A 119 12.10 -7.03 -7.57
N VAL A 120 12.55 -8.19 -8.02
CA VAL A 120 13.68 -8.89 -7.42
C VAL A 120 15.02 -8.25 -7.77
N THR A 121 15.06 -7.35 -8.76
CA THR A 121 16.27 -6.69 -9.25
C THR A 121 16.48 -5.30 -8.64
N SER A 122 15.41 -4.65 -8.19
CA SER A 122 15.44 -3.34 -7.51
C SER A 122 14.97 -3.45 -6.05
N PRO A 123 15.18 -2.45 -5.18
CA PRO A 123 14.64 -2.51 -3.82
C PRO A 123 13.12 -2.26 -3.76
N MET A 124 12.43 -2.20 -4.91
CA MET A 124 11.06 -1.73 -4.98
C MET A 124 10.04 -2.82 -4.63
N LEU A 125 9.12 -2.46 -3.74
CA LEU A 125 7.84 -3.15 -3.56
C LEU A 125 6.81 -2.49 -4.49
N TRP A 126 6.23 -3.28 -5.38
CA TRP A 126 5.33 -2.78 -6.44
C TRP A 126 3.86 -2.77 -6.02
N GLY A 127 3.47 -3.68 -5.11
CA GLY A 127 2.11 -3.72 -4.58
C GLY A 127 2.03 -4.60 -3.34
N THR A 128 1.04 -4.33 -2.49
CA THR A 128 0.77 -5.10 -1.27
C THR A 128 -0.73 -5.13 -0.97
N SER A 129 -1.20 -6.21 -0.36
CA SER A 129 -2.55 -6.30 0.20
C SER A 129 -2.72 -5.57 1.53
N GLU A 130 -1.62 -5.20 2.19
CA GLU A 130 -1.63 -4.62 3.54
C GLU A 130 -1.29 -3.11 3.50
N PRO A 131 -1.92 -2.27 4.34
CA PRO A 131 -1.61 -0.84 4.39
C PRO A 131 -0.15 -0.57 4.76
N ARG A 132 0.56 0.20 3.92
CA ARG A 132 1.97 0.59 4.12
C ARG A 132 2.21 2.08 3.93
N GLY A 133 3.28 2.56 4.58
CA GLY A 133 3.87 3.85 4.26
C GLY A 133 4.56 3.81 2.90
N ASP A 134 4.55 4.92 2.18
CA ASP A 134 5.11 5.03 0.83
C ASP A 134 6.64 4.86 0.76
N ASP A 135 7.31 4.83 1.91
CA ASP A 135 8.77 4.74 2.05
C ASP A 135 9.28 3.32 2.40
N TYR A 136 8.39 2.34 2.57
CA TYR A 136 8.79 0.97 2.90
C TYR A 136 9.25 0.20 1.65
N ASP A 137 10.52 -0.18 1.61
CA ASP A 137 11.17 -0.87 0.50
C ASP A 137 11.74 -2.25 0.92
N LEU A 138 12.34 -2.98 -0.02
CA LEU A 138 12.96 -4.28 0.26
C LEU A 138 14.21 -4.18 1.16
N ASN A 139 14.86 -3.02 1.25
CA ASN A 139 15.99 -2.82 2.16
C ASN A 139 15.50 -2.72 3.61
N GLU A 140 14.38 -2.03 3.84
CA GLU A 140 13.70 -2.01 5.14
C GLU A 140 13.20 -3.40 5.52
N ALA A 141 12.56 -4.12 4.60
CA ALA A 141 12.14 -5.51 4.82
C ALA A 141 13.32 -6.39 5.21
N ARG A 142 14.45 -6.30 4.49
CA ARG A 142 15.67 -7.05 4.82
C ARG A 142 16.25 -6.64 6.18
N ALA A 143 16.16 -5.36 6.57
CA ALA A 143 16.62 -4.91 7.88
C ALA A 143 15.73 -5.44 9.01
N LEU A 144 14.41 -5.41 8.84
CA LEU A 144 13.46 -6.00 9.79
C LEU A 144 13.64 -7.51 9.90
N ALA A 145 13.89 -8.22 8.79
CA ALA A 145 14.21 -9.65 8.79
C ALA A 145 15.47 -9.98 9.60
N ARG A 146 16.53 -9.17 9.45
CA ARG A 146 17.76 -9.33 10.25
C ARG A 146 17.50 -9.08 11.72
N LEU A 147 16.79 -8.00 12.04
CA LEU A 147 16.42 -7.66 13.42
C LEU A 147 15.59 -8.80 14.04
N TYR A 148 14.63 -9.34 13.31
CA TYR A 148 13.82 -10.48 13.77
C TYR A 148 14.66 -11.70 14.09
N ARG A 149 15.67 -12.02 13.26
CA ARG A 149 16.58 -13.14 13.55
C ARG A 149 17.38 -12.92 14.83
N VAL A 150 17.95 -11.73 15.01
CA VAL A 150 18.69 -11.36 16.24
C VAL A 150 17.77 -11.41 17.46
N ALA A 151 16.57 -10.81 17.37
CA ALA A 151 15.59 -10.83 18.45
C ALA A 151 15.21 -12.27 18.86
N ARG A 152 15.03 -13.17 17.89
CA ARG A 152 14.76 -14.59 18.17
C ARG A 152 15.90 -15.32 18.85
N GLU A 153 17.14 -15.03 18.50
CA GLU A 153 18.33 -15.58 19.18
C GLU A 153 18.37 -15.16 20.66
N HIS A 154 17.76 -14.00 20.99
CA HIS A 154 17.62 -13.47 22.35
C HIS A 154 16.23 -13.73 22.97
N HIS A 155 15.39 -14.58 22.36
CA HIS A 155 14.02 -14.87 22.82
C HIS A 155 13.07 -13.66 22.94
N VAL A 156 13.35 -12.59 22.19
CA VAL A 156 12.52 -11.38 22.11
C VAL A 156 11.50 -11.51 20.97
N ASP A 157 10.21 -11.43 21.29
CA ASP A 157 9.12 -11.39 20.30
C ASP A 157 8.85 -9.94 19.87
N LEU A 158 9.37 -9.55 18.71
CA LEU A 158 9.20 -8.20 18.16
C LEU A 158 7.74 -7.80 17.95
N ALA A 159 6.83 -8.75 17.67
CA ALA A 159 5.41 -8.44 17.49
C ALA A 159 4.75 -8.02 18.82
N MET A 160 5.22 -8.62 19.91
CA MET A 160 4.82 -8.27 21.28
C MET A 160 5.48 -6.97 21.73
N VAL A 161 6.79 -6.81 21.50
CA VAL A 161 7.53 -5.57 21.82
C VAL A 161 6.90 -4.36 21.15
N ALA A 162 6.53 -4.46 19.87
CA ALA A 162 5.82 -3.39 19.15
C ALA A 162 4.44 -3.01 19.75
N GLY A 163 3.96 -3.74 20.76
CA GLY A 163 2.75 -3.40 21.52
C GLY A 163 2.98 -2.63 22.81
N LEU A 164 4.24 -2.42 23.19
CA LEU A 164 4.66 -1.73 24.39
C LEU A 164 4.74 -0.21 24.16
N ASN A 165 4.99 0.55 25.23
CA ASN A 165 5.27 1.98 25.11
C ASN A 165 6.71 2.23 24.61
N HIS A 166 7.04 3.47 24.24
CA HIS A 166 8.34 3.81 23.64
C HIS A 166 9.54 3.46 24.55
N GLU A 167 9.46 3.73 25.86
CA GLU A 167 10.54 3.44 26.81
C GLU A 167 10.74 1.93 26.97
N GLU A 168 9.65 1.16 27.01
CA GLU A 168 9.68 -0.30 27.08
C GLU A 168 10.22 -0.93 25.78
N ILE A 169 9.90 -0.35 24.62
CA ILE A 169 10.46 -0.78 23.33
C ILE A 169 11.97 -0.54 23.32
N ASP A 170 12.42 0.66 23.70
CA ASP A 170 13.84 1.01 23.72
C ASP A 170 14.62 0.09 24.67
N HIS A 171 14.06 -0.19 25.85
CA HIS A 171 14.63 -1.11 26.81
C HIS A 171 14.75 -2.54 26.26
N ALA A 172 13.67 -3.10 25.69
CA ALA A 172 13.66 -4.45 25.13
C ALA A 172 14.64 -4.59 23.95
N LEU A 173 14.80 -3.54 23.13
CA LEU A 173 15.79 -3.53 22.06
C LEU A 173 17.23 -3.39 22.60
N GLY A 174 17.41 -2.77 23.77
CA GLY A 174 18.70 -2.68 24.45
C GLY A 174 19.26 -4.04 24.87
N GLU A 175 18.40 -5.01 25.18
CA GLU A 175 18.79 -6.39 25.51
C GLU A 175 19.44 -7.14 24.34
N LEU A 176 19.26 -6.64 23.11
CA LEU A 176 19.87 -7.21 21.90
C LEU A 176 21.35 -6.80 21.72
N ALA A 177 21.88 -5.94 22.60
CA ALA A 177 23.27 -5.45 22.58
C ALA A 177 23.72 -4.91 21.21
N LEU A 178 22.81 -4.26 20.48
CA LEU A 178 23.07 -3.66 19.17
C LEU A 178 23.98 -2.43 19.29
N GLY A 179 24.79 -2.18 18.25
CA GLY A 179 25.55 -0.91 18.17
C GLY A 179 24.62 0.31 18.07
N GLY A 180 25.08 1.49 18.48
CA GLY A 180 24.20 2.68 18.61
C GLY A 180 23.49 3.14 17.31
N GLU A 181 24.02 2.86 16.13
CA GLU A 181 23.31 3.10 14.86
C GLU A 181 22.28 2.01 14.56
N GLU A 182 22.64 0.75 14.81
CA GLU A 182 21.76 -0.41 14.61
C GLU A 182 20.58 -0.38 15.58
N HIS A 183 20.81 0.01 16.84
CA HIS A 183 19.77 0.22 17.85
C HIS A 183 18.76 1.28 17.40
N ARG A 184 19.25 2.47 16.99
CA ARG A 184 18.37 3.53 16.45
C ARG A 184 17.59 3.07 15.21
N ARG A 185 18.19 2.23 14.36
CA ARG A 185 17.50 1.65 13.21
C ARG A 185 16.45 0.63 13.65
N ALA A 186 16.75 -0.22 14.62
CA ALA A 186 15.84 -1.20 15.19
C ALA A 186 14.61 -0.51 15.81
N LEU A 187 14.84 0.55 16.58
CA LEU A 187 13.77 1.36 17.17
C LEU A 187 12.82 1.89 16.10
N ARG A 188 13.35 2.55 15.05
CA ARG A 188 12.52 3.03 13.92
C ARG A 188 11.73 1.92 13.23
N LEU A 189 12.31 0.74 13.06
CA LEU A 189 11.64 -0.39 12.42
C LEU A 189 10.49 -0.93 13.29
N VAL A 190 10.69 -1.03 14.60
CA VAL A 190 9.66 -1.49 15.54
C VAL A 190 8.56 -0.44 15.71
N GLU A 191 8.91 0.85 15.76
CA GLU A 191 7.94 1.95 15.86
C GLU A 191 6.94 1.98 14.69
N ARG A 192 7.35 1.57 13.48
CA ARG A 192 6.44 1.42 12.32
C ARG A 192 5.35 0.35 12.51
N LEU A 193 5.53 -0.56 13.47
CA LEU A 193 4.58 -1.61 13.82
C LEU A 193 3.63 -1.20 14.96
N VAL A 194 3.93 -0.10 15.66
CA VAL A 194 3.11 0.41 16.77
C VAL A 194 1.73 0.82 16.28
N GLY A 195 0.71 0.64 17.12
CA GLY A 195 -0.69 0.94 16.79
C GLY A 195 -1.38 -0.07 15.87
N ARG A 196 -0.63 -0.99 15.24
CA ARG A 196 -1.21 -2.09 14.45
C ARG A 196 -1.73 -3.21 15.36
N PRO A 197 -2.79 -3.95 14.98
CA PRO A 197 -3.19 -5.18 15.68
C PRO A 197 -2.07 -6.23 15.67
N LEU A 198 -2.01 -7.10 16.69
CA LEU A 198 -0.96 -8.13 16.82
C LEU A 198 -0.82 -8.99 15.56
N ARG A 199 -1.95 -9.40 14.95
CA ARG A 199 -1.96 -10.17 13.69
C ARG A 199 -1.25 -9.43 12.55
N ALA A 200 -1.48 -8.13 12.41
CA ALA A 200 -0.86 -7.31 11.36
C ALA A 200 0.64 -7.13 11.60
N ARG A 201 1.07 -6.99 12.86
CA ARG A 201 2.50 -6.95 13.21
C ARG A 201 3.21 -8.25 12.85
N LYS A 202 2.62 -9.39 13.23
CA LYS A 202 3.12 -10.72 12.87
C LYS A 202 3.22 -10.89 11.36
N ALA A 203 2.15 -10.57 10.62
CA ALA A 203 2.12 -10.66 9.16
C ALA A 203 3.25 -9.83 8.52
N GLN A 204 3.46 -8.59 8.96
CA GLN A 204 4.51 -7.72 8.43
C GLN A 204 5.93 -8.22 8.74
N ILE A 205 6.17 -8.76 9.93
CA ILE A 205 7.45 -9.38 10.30
C ILE A 205 7.71 -10.63 9.46
N LEU A 206 6.72 -11.52 9.34
CA LEU A 206 6.83 -12.75 8.56
C LEU A 206 7.07 -12.45 7.08
N GLU A 207 6.36 -11.47 6.52
CA GLU A 207 6.60 -11.04 5.15
C GLU A 207 8.01 -10.45 4.99
N ALA A 208 8.48 -9.62 5.92
CA ALA A 208 9.84 -9.08 5.88
C ALA A 208 10.90 -10.21 5.84
N VAL A 209 10.69 -11.28 6.61
CA VAL A 209 11.53 -12.48 6.56
C VAL A 209 11.53 -13.12 5.16
N VAL A 210 10.36 -13.34 4.55
CA VAL A 210 10.27 -13.88 3.18
C VAL A 210 11.01 -13.00 2.18
N LEU A 211 10.74 -11.69 2.22
CA LEU A 211 11.34 -10.74 1.29
C LEU A 211 12.86 -10.67 1.46
N GLY A 212 13.34 -10.74 2.70
CA GLY A 212 14.76 -10.84 3.01
C GLY A 212 15.42 -12.12 2.46
N GLU A 213 14.74 -13.27 2.60
CA GLU A 213 15.19 -14.56 2.03
C GLU A 213 15.26 -14.50 0.50
N LEU A 214 14.16 -14.13 -0.16
CA LEU A 214 14.09 -14.05 -1.63
C LEU A 214 15.11 -13.06 -2.20
N ARG A 215 15.29 -11.90 -1.55
CA ARG A 215 16.28 -10.91 -1.97
C ARG A 215 17.70 -11.43 -1.84
N GLY A 216 18.02 -12.11 -0.73
CA GLY A 216 19.34 -12.69 -0.51
C GLY A 216 19.71 -13.73 -1.55
N GLU A 217 18.75 -14.59 -1.93
CA GLU A 217 18.94 -15.58 -2.99
C GLU A 217 19.11 -14.94 -4.37
N ALA A 218 18.29 -13.95 -4.69
CA ALA A 218 18.38 -13.25 -5.96
C ALA A 218 19.73 -12.54 -6.16
N GLU A 219 20.31 -12.00 -5.09
CA GLU A 219 21.64 -11.37 -5.11
C GLU A 219 22.78 -12.38 -5.31
N GLN A 220 22.55 -13.66 -5.01
CA GLN A 220 23.54 -14.73 -5.14
C GLN A 220 23.38 -15.55 -6.44
N ALA A 221 22.31 -15.33 -7.20
CA ALA A 221 22.03 -16.07 -8.41
C ALA A 221 23.00 -15.70 -9.56
N GLU A 222 23.55 -16.70 -10.25
CA GLU A 222 24.42 -16.50 -11.41
C GLU A 222 23.65 -16.11 -12.69
N GLY A 223 22.31 -16.06 -12.63
CA GLY A 223 21.42 -15.71 -13.74
C GLY A 223 20.13 -15.04 -13.26
N PRO A 224 19.17 -14.77 -14.17
CA PRO A 224 17.90 -14.14 -13.81
C PRO A 224 17.18 -14.97 -12.73
N PRO A 225 16.94 -14.41 -11.54
CA PRO A 225 16.34 -15.16 -10.45
C PRO A 225 14.89 -15.53 -10.81
N SER A 226 14.62 -16.83 -10.78
CA SER A 226 13.30 -17.39 -11.06
C SER A 226 12.81 -18.20 -9.86
N PHE A 227 11.69 -17.77 -9.30
CA PHE A 227 11.05 -18.41 -8.17
C PHE A 227 9.83 -19.18 -8.64
N ARG A 228 9.77 -20.45 -8.26
CA ARG A 228 8.53 -21.22 -8.19
C ARG A 228 8.63 -22.05 -6.92
N ARG A 229 8.22 -21.44 -5.81
CA ARG A 229 8.47 -21.99 -4.48
C ARG A 229 7.20 -22.00 -3.64
N LEU A 230 7.08 -23.07 -2.89
CA LEU A 230 6.12 -23.22 -1.83
C LEU A 230 6.86 -23.75 -0.61
N VAL A 231 6.80 -23.02 0.49
CA VAL A 231 7.48 -23.36 1.74
C VAL A 231 6.45 -23.47 2.86
N ARG A 232 6.52 -24.58 3.60
CA ARG A 232 5.76 -24.79 4.85
C ARG A 232 6.73 -25.00 5.99
N ARG A 233 6.59 -24.23 7.06
CA ARG A 233 7.32 -24.35 8.33
C ARG A 233 6.29 -24.33 9.48
N PRO A 234 6.64 -24.82 10.68
CA PRO A 234 5.75 -24.70 11.84
C PRO A 234 5.39 -23.23 12.10
N GLY A 235 4.09 -22.92 12.08
CA GLY A 235 3.55 -21.58 12.33
C GLY A 235 3.76 -20.55 11.22
N PHE A 236 4.32 -20.93 10.06
CA PHE A 236 4.56 -19.99 8.97
C PHE A 236 4.80 -20.70 7.64
N GLY A 237 4.36 -20.08 6.55
CA GLY A 237 4.84 -20.47 5.23
C GLY A 237 4.61 -19.42 4.18
N TYR A 238 5.07 -19.69 2.97
CA TYR A 238 4.90 -18.77 1.86
C TYR A 238 4.84 -19.49 0.51
N PHE A 239 4.20 -18.82 -0.44
CA PHE A 239 4.26 -19.14 -1.86
C PHE A 239 4.95 -17.98 -2.58
N ALA A 240 5.90 -18.27 -3.47
CA ALA A 240 6.61 -17.29 -4.28
C ALA A 240 6.66 -17.74 -5.74
N ARG A 241 6.23 -16.88 -6.67
CA ARG A 241 6.23 -17.18 -8.09
C ARG A 241 6.65 -15.99 -8.94
N SER A 242 7.68 -16.21 -9.76
CA SER A 242 8.14 -15.23 -10.75
C SER A 242 7.17 -15.09 -11.91
N PHE A 243 7.03 -13.86 -12.40
CA PHE A 243 6.30 -13.50 -13.60
C PHE A 243 6.94 -12.27 -14.27
N ALA A 244 6.68 -12.05 -15.56
CA ALA A 244 7.27 -10.96 -16.34
C ALA A 244 8.78 -10.74 -16.07
N SER A 245 9.53 -11.86 -16.01
CA SER A 245 10.98 -12.00 -15.84
C SER A 245 11.60 -11.51 -14.52
N ILE A 246 11.16 -10.38 -13.96
CA ILE A 246 11.80 -9.74 -12.78
C ILE A 246 10.87 -9.60 -11.58
N TYR A 247 9.56 -9.81 -11.78
CA TYR A 247 8.59 -9.66 -10.69
C TYR A 247 8.36 -10.98 -9.99
N VAL A 248 8.07 -10.91 -8.70
CA VAL A 248 7.73 -12.07 -7.88
C VAL A 248 6.46 -11.77 -7.11
N LEU A 249 5.43 -12.60 -7.31
CA LEU A 249 4.25 -12.63 -6.48
C LEU A 249 4.57 -13.48 -5.25
N VAL A 250 4.35 -12.93 -4.06
CA VAL A 250 4.59 -13.59 -2.78
C VAL A 250 3.30 -13.58 -1.97
N LEU A 251 2.90 -14.75 -1.45
CA LEU A 251 1.80 -14.93 -0.50
C LEU A 251 2.39 -15.45 0.80
N CYS A 252 2.15 -14.76 1.91
CA CYS A 252 2.64 -15.15 3.24
C CYS A 252 1.50 -15.73 4.07
N PHE A 253 1.79 -16.75 4.88
CA PHE A 253 0.81 -17.43 5.72
C PHE A 253 1.30 -17.49 7.17
N ASP A 254 0.46 -17.02 8.10
CA ASP A 254 0.64 -17.18 9.55
C ASP A 254 0.00 -18.50 10.00
N GLY A 255 0.52 -19.62 9.50
CA GLY A 255 0.00 -20.97 9.77
C GLY A 255 0.02 -21.90 8.56
N GLU A 256 -0.77 -22.98 8.67
CA GLU A 256 -0.93 -23.97 7.61
C GLU A 256 -1.80 -23.47 6.45
N PHE A 257 -1.53 -23.95 5.25
CA PHE A 257 -2.30 -23.64 4.05
C PHE A 257 -2.30 -24.82 3.06
N SER A 258 -3.30 -24.85 2.17
CA SER A 258 -3.45 -25.87 1.13
C SER A 258 -2.63 -25.52 -0.10
N GLU A 259 -1.69 -26.38 -0.48
CA GLU A 259 -0.79 -26.15 -1.61
C GLU A 259 -1.54 -26.02 -2.95
N LEU A 260 -2.43 -26.98 -3.22
CA LEU A 260 -3.21 -27.02 -4.46
C LEU A 260 -4.13 -25.81 -4.60
N HIS A 261 -4.74 -25.39 -3.48
CA HIS A 261 -5.60 -24.21 -3.45
C HIS A 261 -4.82 -22.93 -3.75
N VAL A 262 -3.66 -22.76 -3.10
CA VAL A 262 -2.82 -21.57 -3.27
C VAL A 262 -2.24 -21.51 -4.68
N GLU A 263 -1.68 -22.60 -5.20
CA GLU A 263 -1.13 -22.61 -6.55
C GLU A 263 -2.22 -22.36 -7.61
N GLY A 264 -3.39 -22.99 -7.47
CA GLY A 264 -4.53 -22.75 -8.36
C GLY A 264 -5.01 -21.30 -8.34
N ALA A 265 -5.25 -20.74 -7.15
CA ALA A 265 -5.71 -19.36 -7.01
C ALA A 265 -4.68 -18.35 -7.54
N ALA A 266 -3.38 -18.57 -7.29
CA ALA A 266 -2.31 -17.73 -7.81
C ALA A 266 -2.23 -17.78 -9.34
N LEU A 267 -2.32 -18.98 -9.93
CA LEU A 267 -2.33 -19.14 -11.39
C LEU A 267 -3.49 -18.42 -12.07
N HIS A 268 -4.66 -18.39 -11.45
CA HIS A 268 -5.81 -17.66 -11.96
C HIS A 268 -5.67 -16.13 -11.84
N ALA A 269 -5.05 -15.64 -10.76
CA ALA A 269 -4.89 -14.21 -10.53
C ALA A 269 -3.71 -13.59 -11.30
N LEU A 270 -2.67 -14.38 -11.57
CA LEU A 270 -1.41 -13.91 -12.17
C LEU A 270 -1.57 -13.07 -13.45
N PRO A 271 -2.40 -13.45 -14.44
CA PRO A 271 -2.57 -12.64 -15.65
C PRO A 271 -3.11 -11.23 -15.38
N VAL A 272 -4.00 -11.10 -14.39
CA VAL A 272 -4.59 -9.80 -14.01
C VAL A 272 -3.55 -8.97 -13.26
N ILE A 273 -2.84 -9.58 -12.32
CA ILE A 273 -1.75 -8.95 -11.56
C ILE A 273 -0.64 -8.47 -12.51
N GLU A 274 -0.20 -9.30 -13.44
CA GLU A 274 0.82 -8.97 -14.43
C GLU A 274 0.41 -7.75 -15.26
N ARG A 275 -0.83 -7.73 -15.77
CA ARG A 275 -1.37 -6.59 -16.50
C ARG A 275 -1.38 -5.30 -15.66
N HIS A 276 -1.70 -5.39 -14.37
CA HIS A 276 -1.69 -4.22 -13.50
C HIS A 276 -0.27 -3.72 -13.20
N VAL A 277 0.67 -4.64 -12.98
CA VAL A 277 2.09 -4.29 -12.77
C VAL A 277 2.70 -3.66 -14.01
N LEU A 278 2.45 -4.22 -15.20
CA LEU A 278 2.97 -3.67 -16.45
C LEU A 278 2.32 -2.34 -16.87
N ALA A 279 1.13 -2.03 -16.32
CA ALA A 279 0.46 -0.74 -16.53
C ALA A 279 0.97 0.35 -15.56
N LEU A 280 1.74 -0.02 -14.53
CA LEU A 280 2.40 0.96 -13.67
C LEU A 280 3.56 1.61 -14.42
N PRO A 281 3.81 2.91 -14.19
CA PRO A 281 4.94 3.59 -14.80
C PRO A 281 6.23 2.93 -14.29
N PRO A 282 7.33 2.97 -15.07
CA PRO A 282 8.62 2.60 -14.54
C PRO A 282 8.90 3.47 -13.31
N VAL A 283 9.14 2.84 -12.16
CA VAL A 283 9.58 3.58 -10.98
C VAL A 283 11.03 3.94 -11.22
N GLU A 284 11.33 5.24 -11.36
CA GLU A 284 12.71 5.68 -11.31
C GLU A 284 13.23 5.32 -9.91
N PRO A 285 14.23 4.42 -9.78
CA PRO A 285 14.79 4.14 -8.47
C PRO A 285 15.36 5.45 -7.92
N PRO A 286 15.19 5.75 -6.61
CA PRO A 286 15.88 6.89 -6.02
C PRO A 286 17.37 6.75 -6.34
N PRO A 287 18.02 7.81 -6.84
CA PRO A 287 19.38 7.69 -7.35
C PRO A 287 20.28 7.10 -6.28
N ARG A 288 20.98 6.01 -6.61
CA ARG A 288 22.04 5.45 -5.77
C ARG A 288 23.09 6.54 -5.56
N GLY A 289 23.06 7.20 -4.40
CA GLY A 289 24.04 8.18 -3.91
C GLY A 289 24.98 8.75 -4.96
N GLY A 290 24.49 9.70 -5.77
CA GLY A 290 25.33 10.41 -6.73
C GLY A 290 26.33 11.33 -5.99
N ARG A 291 27.62 11.06 -6.11
CA ARG A 291 28.67 12.02 -5.70
C ARG A 291 28.59 13.23 -6.63
N VAL A 292 28.19 14.37 -6.09
CA VAL A 292 28.30 15.66 -6.78
C VAL A 292 29.78 16.02 -6.87
N VAL A 293 30.37 15.88 -8.06
CA VAL A 293 31.73 16.37 -8.33
C VAL A 293 31.60 17.73 -9.00
N ARG A 294 32.10 18.79 -8.34
CA ARG A 294 32.24 20.12 -8.97
C ARG A 294 33.32 20.03 -10.04
N LEU A 295 32.94 20.26 -11.30
CA LEU A 295 33.91 20.46 -12.38
C LEU A 295 34.51 21.88 -12.27
N PRO A 296 35.83 22.05 -12.47
CA PRO A 296 36.45 23.36 -12.50
C PRO A 296 35.94 24.15 -13.71
N ARG A 297 35.55 25.41 -13.46
CA ARG A 297 35.20 26.36 -14.52
C ARG A 297 36.44 26.62 -15.39
N ARG A 298 36.32 26.40 -16.70
CA ARG A 298 37.25 26.95 -17.69
C ARG A 298 36.94 28.43 -17.90
#